data_AF-A0A210Q189-F1
#
_entry.id   AF-A0A210Q189-F1
#
_cell.length_a   1.000
_cell.length_b   1.000
_cell.length_c   1.000
_cell.angle_alpha   90.00
_cell.angle_beta   90.00
_cell.angle_gamma   90.00
#
_symmetry.space_group_name_H-M   'P 1'
#
loop_
_entity.id
_entity.type
_entity.pdbx_description
1 polymer ?
#
loop_
_entity_poly.entity_id
_entity_poly.type
_entity_poly.pdbx_seq_one_letter_code
_entity_poly.pdbx_strand_id
1 'polypeptide(L)'
;MAIKMSTVCCHLVIVYLLVVEGTPNVHKFEMSDDSKIEDSLSRFRRSSERNRRSIDAKCTEQENNFLQDILSKSVPWEEKKVFDTDSSSSMALAWAGEQGGIMVVTSKLSPSGLTESSNVYKSIDYGKTFKKVEKLDNAKVRKHNGLQRNPHNAKKLYLVGDHLSNSSLLYITEDGGENFKTVTLPFLLSGEITFHSQKAYDNYLIVKEVIYGTNAKNKQLMVCLLVF
;
A
#
# COMPACT_ATOMS: atom_id res chain seq x y z
N MET A 1 -14.63 27.30 -24.52
CA MET A 1 -14.96 25.87 -24.40
C MET A 1 -14.03 25.27 -23.36
N ALA A 2 -14.48 25.23 -22.11
CA ALA A 2 -13.73 24.72 -20.97
C ALA A 2 -14.75 24.05 -20.06
N ILE A 3 -14.73 22.71 -19.97
CA ILE A 3 -15.61 21.96 -19.09
C ILE A 3 -15.01 22.03 -17.70
N LYS A 4 -15.61 22.88 -16.87
CA LYS A 4 -15.31 22.99 -15.44
C LYS A 4 -15.84 21.72 -14.79
N MET A 5 -14.95 20.78 -14.44
CA MET A 5 -15.30 19.57 -13.71
C MET A 5 -15.83 19.95 -12.32
N SER A 6 -17.15 19.94 -12.22
CA SER A 6 -17.91 20.00 -10.98
C SER A 6 -17.55 18.79 -10.11
N THR A 7 -17.18 19.08 -8.86
CA THR A 7 -17.05 18.19 -7.72
C THR A 7 -18.02 17.02 -7.81
N VAL A 8 -17.48 15.86 -8.19
CA VAL A 8 -18.22 14.60 -8.30
C VAL A 8 -18.47 14.10 -6.88
N CYS A 9 -19.74 13.81 -6.57
CA CYS A 9 -20.18 13.11 -5.38
C CYS A 9 -19.33 11.85 -5.17
N CYS A 10 -18.31 11.99 -4.34
CA CYS A 10 -17.45 10.90 -3.95
C CYS A 10 -18.20 9.97 -3.01
N HIS A 11 -18.22 8.69 -3.39
CA HIS A 11 -18.05 7.55 -2.49
C HIS A 11 -19.23 7.34 -1.54
N LEU A 12 -20.20 6.50 -1.90
CA LEU A 12 -21.18 6.04 -0.92
C LEU A 12 -21.76 4.68 -1.31
N VAL A 13 -20.93 3.62 -1.31
CA VAL A 13 -21.24 2.33 -0.64
C VAL A 13 -20.26 1.16 -0.93
N ILE A 14 -19.42 1.13 -1.98
CA ILE A 14 -18.72 -0.15 -2.30
C ILE A 14 -17.37 -0.41 -1.57
N VAL A 15 -16.63 0.60 -1.06
CA VAL A 15 -15.19 0.41 -0.74
C VAL A 15 -14.73 1.05 0.60
N TYR A 16 -15.65 1.39 1.51
CA TYR A 16 -15.31 2.17 2.72
C TYR A 16 -14.47 1.47 3.80
N LEU A 17 -14.01 0.24 3.57
CA LEU A 17 -12.96 -0.37 4.39
C LEU A 17 -11.53 0.00 3.97
N LEU A 18 -11.32 0.71 2.84
CA LEU A 18 -9.96 0.96 2.33
C LEU A 18 -9.58 2.40 1.98
N VAL A 19 -10.44 3.40 2.19
CA VAL A 19 -10.06 4.79 1.86
C VAL A 19 -10.63 5.77 2.87
N VAL A 20 -9.85 6.03 3.94
CA VAL A 20 -9.88 7.31 4.64
C VAL A 20 -8.76 8.16 4.05
N GLU A 21 -9.19 9.22 3.36
CA GLU A 21 -8.52 10.50 3.09
C GLU A 21 -7.00 10.50 2.93
N GLY A 22 -6.54 10.74 1.70
CA GLY A 22 -5.42 11.65 1.40
C GLY A 22 -4.02 11.29 1.89
N THR A 23 -3.85 10.25 2.71
CA THR A 23 -2.56 9.77 3.18
C THR A 23 -2.11 8.60 2.30
N PRO A 24 -0.80 8.48 1.97
CA PRO A 24 -0.26 7.32 1.27
C PRO A 24 -0.33 6.08 2.19
N ASN A 25 -1.53 5.52 2.36
CA ASN A 25 -1.74 4.40 3.27
C ASN A 25 -1.23 3.12 2.61
N VAL A 26 -0.20 2.53 3.21
CA VAL A 26 0.16 1.13 2.99
C VAL A 26 -0.58 0.31 4.05
N HIS A 27 -1.49 -0.54 3.62
CA HIS A 27 -2.23 -1.42 4.52
C HIS A 27 -1.37 -2.64 4.83
N LYS A 28 -1.19 -2.92 6.12
CA LYS A 28 -0.45 -4.08 6.61
C LYS A 28 -1.46 -5.06 7.21
N PHE A 29 -1.36 -6.31 6.80
CA PHE A 29 -2.21 -7.37 7.32
C PHE A 29 -1.32 -8.39 8.02
N GLU A 30 -1.66 -8.66 9.27
CA GLU A 30 -1.16 -9.81 10.00
C GLU A 30 -2.31 -10.80 10.13
N MET A 31 -2.02 -12.07 9.95
CA MET A 31 -3.02 -13.12 10.10
C MET A 31 -3.33 -13.25 11.61
N SER A 32 -4.50 -12.79 12.04
CA SER A 32 -4.97 -12.84 13.45
C SER A 32 -6.44 -13.26 13.53
N ASP A 33 -6.80 -13.99 14.60
CA ASP A 33 -8.15 -14.55 14.84
C ASP A 33 -9.32 -13.57 14.68
N ASP A 34 -10.39 -14.07 14.03
CA ASP A 34 -11.55 -13.38 13.43
C ASP A 34 -12.46 -12.53 14.36
N SER A 35 -12.11 -12.33 15.63
CA SER A 35 -13.02 -11.81 16.66
C SER A 35 -13.25 -10.28 16.69
N LYS A 36 -12.68 -9.49 15.77
CA LYS A 36 -12.66 -8.01 15.86
C LYS A 36 -13.50 -7.27 14.82
N ILE A 37 -14.27 -7.97 13.99
CA ILE A 37 -14.97 -7.38 12.83
C ILE A 37 -16.30 -6.69 13.22
N GLU A 38 -17.00 -7.15 14.25
CA GLU A 38 -18.37 -6.66 14.57
C GLU A 38 -18.41 -5.23 15.17
N ASP A 39 -17.37 -4.82 15.90
CA ASP A 39 -17.36 -3.59 16.70
C ASP A 39 -17.09 -2.31 15.88
N SER A 40 -16.74 -2.48 14.61
CA SER A 40 -16.49 -1.40 13.64
C SER A 40 -17.74 -1.01 12.86
N LEU A 41 -18.68 -1.95 12.66
CA LEU A 41 -19.90 -1.74 11.88
C LEU A 41 -20.93 -0.86 12.62
N SER A 42 -21.00 -0.94 13.95
CA SER A 42 -21.97 -0.20 14.77
C SER A 42 -21.68 1.31 14.83
N ARG A 43 -20.41 1.71 14.76
CA ARG A 43 -19.98 3.12 14.79
C ARG A 43 -20.21 3.85 13.46
N PHE A 44 -20.13 3.15 12.33
CA PHE A 44 -20.33 3.73 11.00
C PHE A 44 -21.77 4.23 10.79
N ARG A 45 -22.75 3.46 11.28
CA ARG A 45 -24.18 3.74 11.11
C ARG A 45 -24.64 5.05 11.75
N ARG A 46 -23.95 5.55 12.78
CA ARG A 46 -24.28 6.82 13.46
C ARG A 46 -23.69 8.07 12.79
N SER A 47 -22.70 7.90 11.90
CA SER A 47 -22.00 9.02 11.25
C SER A 47 -22.70 9.47 9.96
N SER A 48 -23.21 8.52 9.16
CA SER A 48 -23.87 8.81 7.88
C SER A 48 -25.17 9.60 8.00
N GLU A 49 -25.84 9.54 9.15
CA GLU A 49 -27.13 10.21 9.36
C GLU A 49 -27.02 11.73 9.56
N ARG A 50 -25.84 12.28 9.90
CA ARG A 50 -25.71 13.69 10.28
C ARG A 50 -25.42 14.68 9.15
N ASN A 51 -25.14 14.21 7.92
CA ASN A 51 -24.62 15.09 6.86
C ASN A 51 -25.36 15.00 5.51
N ARG A 52 -26.69 14.85 5.53
CA ARG A 52 -27.53 14.99 4.33
C ARG A 52 -27.67 16.48 3.94
N ARG A 53 -26.70 17.03 3.22
CA ARG A 53 -26.87 18.27 2.44
C ARG A 53 -27.17 17.91 0.98
N SER A 54 -28.13 18.64 0.40
CA SER A 54 -28.76 18.51 -0.93
C SER A 54 -28.35 17.30 -1.77
N ILE A 55 -29.23 16.31 -1.81
CA ILE A 55 -29.05 15.09 -2.61
C ILE A 55 -29.14 15.47 -4.10
N ASP A 56 -28.02 15.34 -4.81
CA ASP A 56 -27.96 15.44 -6.27
C ASP A 56 -28.83 14.32 -6.89
N ALA A 57 -29.77 14.67 -7.77
CA ALA A 57 -30.67 13.72 -8.43
C ALA A 57 -29.89 12.60 -9.14
N LYS A 58 -28.70 12.93 -9.68
CA LYS A 58 -27.81 11.95 -10.30
C LYS A 58 -27.23 10.95 -9.31
N CYS A 59 -26.94 11.38 -8.08
CA CYS A 59 -26.46 10.51 -7.01
C CYS A 59 -27.56 9.54 -6.55
N THR A 60 -28.80 10.02 -6.44
CA THR A 60 -29.95 9.16 -6.09
C THR A 60 -30.23 8.12 -7.15
N GLU A 61 -30.14 8.48 -8.43
CA GLU A 61 -30.32 7.54 -9.53
C GLU A 61 -29.24 6.46 -9.54
N GLN A 62 -27.97 6.85 -9.33
CA GLN A 62 -26.86 5.90 -9.23
C GLN A 62 -26.99 4.96 -8.02
N GLU A 63 -27.40 5.48 -6.86
CA GLU A 63 -27.66 4.69 -5.66
C GLU A 63 -28.82 3.70 -5.88
N ASN A 64 -29.92 4.14 -6.48
CA ASN A 64 -31.07 3.28 -6.76
C ASN A 64 -30.72 2.16 -7.75
N ASN A 65 -29.99 2.48 -8.83
CA ASN A 65 -29.54 1.47 -9.79
C ASN A 65 -28.63 0.45 -9.11
N PHE A 66 -27.68 0.93 -8.30
CA PHE A 66 -26.78 0.07 -7.53
C PHE A 66 -27.50 -0.83 -6.52
N LEU A 67 -28.54 -0.33 -5.84
CA LEU A 67 -29.33 -1.12 -4.90
C LEU A 67 -30.20 -2.17 -5.61
N GLN A 68 -30.78 -1.85 -6.76
CA GLN A 68 -31.52 -2.81 -7.59
C GLN A 68 -30.62 -3.95 -8.06
N ASP A 69 -29.43 -3.60 -8.51
CA ASP A 69 -28.37 -4.52 -8.90
C ASP A 69 -28.01 -5.47 -7.75
N ILE A 70 -27.73 -4.97 -6.54
CA ILE A 70 -27.48 -5.81 -5.34
C ILE A 70 -28.64 -6.77 -5.08
N LEU A 71 -29.87 -6.25 -5.03
CA LEU A 71 -31.05 -7.02 -4.67
C LEU A 71 -31.36 -8.12 -5.69
N SER A 72 -31.08 -7.87 -6.96
CA SER A 72 -31.30 -8.82 -8.04
C SER A 72 -30.31 -10.00 -8.05
N LYS A 73 -29.18 -9.91 -7.32
CA LYS A 73 -28.06 -10.88 -7.37
C LYS A 73 -27.61 -11.21 -8.80
N SER A 74 -27.88 -10.33 -9.76
CA SER A 74 -27.68 -10.59 -11.19
C SER A 74 -26.20 -10.56 -11.60
N VAL A 75 -25.32 -9.99 -10.76
CA VAL A 75 -23.88 -9.89 -11.00
C VAL A 75 -23.10 -10.43 -9.79
N PRO A 76 -21.98 -11.15 -9.98
CA PRO A 76 -21.05 -11.46 -8.89
C PRO A 76 -20.46 -10.15 -8.33
N TRP A 77 -20.74 -9.84 -7.06
CA TRP A 77 -20.34 -8.59 -6.40
C TRP A 77 -19.01 -8.71 -5.64
N GLU A 78 -18.53 -9.92 -5.42
CA GLU A 78 -17.28 -10.21 -4.75
C GLU A 78 -16.34 -10.93 -5.72
N GLU A 79 -15.17 -10.34 -5.92
CA GLU A 79 -14.07 -10.97 -6.64
C GLU A 79 -13.03 -11.40 -5.61
N LYS A 80 -12.93 -12.71 -5.39
CA LYS A 80 -12.02 -13.28 -4.40
C LYS A 80 -10.77 -13.81 -5.09
N LYS A 81 -9.62 -13.21 -4.79
CA LYS A 81 -8.32 -13.77 -5.15
C LYS A 81 -7.71 -14.49 -3.95
N VAL A 82 -7.40 -15.77 -4.12
CA VAL A 82 -6.59 -16.55 -3.17
C VAL A 82 -5.18 -16.75 -3.74
N PHE A 83 -4.18 -16.63 -2.88
CA PHE A 83 -2.77 -16.88 -3.20
C PHE A 83 -2.39 -18.30 -2.74
N ASP A 84 -3.02 -19.32 -3.31
CA ASP A 84 -2.93 -20.73 -2.83
C ASP A 84 -1.51 -21.31 -2.79
N THR A 85 -0.60 -20.75 -3.58
CA THR A 85 0.81 -21.19 -3.69
C THR A 85 1.75 -20.40 -2.78
N ASP A 86 1.25 -19.37 -2.08
CA ASP A 86 2.06 -18.52 -1.22
C ASP A 86 1.94 -18.95 0.24
N SER A 87 3.07 -19.33 0.85
CA SER A 87 3.17 -19.73 2.27
C SER A 87 3.71 -18.61 3.17
N SER A 88 3.66 -17.37 2.69
CA SER A 88 4.12 -16.19 3.43
C SER A 88 3.31 -15.94 4.71
N SER A 89 3.98 -15.45 5.75
CA SER A 89 3.38 -15.18 7.06
C SER A 89 2.92 -13.72 7.22
N SER A 90 3.19 -12.86 6.24
CA SER A 90 2.82 -11.45 6.28
C SER A 90 2.52 -10.90 4.89
N MET A 91 1.68 -9.86 4.85
CA MET A 91 1.28 -9.17 3.63
C MET A 91 1.22 -7.66 3.84
N ALA A 92 1.70 -6.90 2.86
CA ALA A 92 1.54 -5.46 2.75
C ALA A 92 0.94 -5.09 1.39
N LEU A 93 0.05 -4.11 1.37
CA LEU A 93 -0.65 -3.64 0.18
C LEU A 93 -0.50 -2.13 0.04
N ALA A 94 -0.23 -1.65 -1.17
CA ALA A 94 -0.24 -0.24 -1.51
C ALA A 94 -0.88 0.00 -2.87
N TRP A 95 -1.57 1.13 -3.02
CA TRP A 95 -1.94 1.64 -4.33
C TRP A 95 -0.69 1.94 -5.16
N ALA A 96 -0.67 1.50 -6.42
CA ALA A 96 0.46 1.57 -7.32
C ALA A 96 0.13 2.36 -8.61
N GLY A 97 -0.69 3.40 -8.49
CA GLY A 97 -1.04 4.28 -9.58
C GLY A 97 -2.48 4.78 -9.47
N GLU A 98 -2.90 5.44 -10.53
CA GLU A 98 -4.30 5.81 -10.76
C GLU A 98 -4.99 4.67 -11.53
N GLN A 99 -6.32 4.56 -11.44
CA GLN A 99 -7.12 3.57 -12.18
C GLN A 99 -7.00 2.10 -11.69
N GLY A 100 -6.80 1.89 -10.40
CA GLY A 100 -6.93 0.55 -9.81
C GLY A 100 -5.65 -0.27 -9.72
N GLY A 101 -4.49 0.35 -9.98
CA GLY A 101 -3.18 -0.30 -9.79
C GLY A 101 -2.93 -0.61 -8.31
N ILE A 102 -2.66 -1.86 -7.96
CA ILE A 102 -2.35 -2.30 -6.59
C ILE A 102 -1.06 -3.12 -6.59
N MET A 103 -0.18 -2.84 -5.64
CA MET A 103 0.99 -3.67 -5.34
C MET A 103 0.77 -4.40 -4.02
N VAL A 104 1.02 -5.70 -4.04
CA VAL A 104 1.02 -6.56 -2.85
C VAL A 104 2.39 -7.17 -2.69
N VAL A 105 2.94 -7.07 -1.48
CA VAL A 105 4.18 -7.72 -1.09
C VAL A 105 3.84 -8.72 0.00
N THR A 106 4.17 -9.98 -0.22
CA THR A 106 4.09 -11.03 0.79
C THR A 106 5.51 -11.37 1.24
N SER A 107 5.68 -11.64 2.53
CA SER A 107 6.99 -12.00 3.09
C SER A 107 6.87 -13.16 4.05
N LYS A 108 7.81 -14.11 3.92
CA LYS A 108 8.02 -15.21 4.86
C LYS A 108 9.18 -14.88 5.78
N LEU A 109 8.95 -14.99 7.09
CA LEU A 109 9.96 -14.79 8.11
C LEU A 109 10.58 -16.10 8.57
N SER A 110 11.89 -16.09 8.80
CA SER A 110 12.61 -17.13 9.50
C SER A 110 12.28 -17.10 11.00
N PRO A 111 12.58 -18.17 11.75
CA PRO A 111 12.51 -18.16 13.22
C PRO A 111 13.40 -17.07 13.87
N SER A 112 14.44 -16.61 13.17
CA SER A 112 15.31 -15.51 13.63
C SER A 112 14.73 -14.11 13.36
N GLY A 113 13.53 -14.02 12.76
CA GLY A 113 12.85 -12.76 12.46
C GLY A 113 13.34 -12.06 11.19
N LEU A 114 14.20 -12.70 10.39
CA LEU A 114 14.67 -12.20 9.10
C LEU A 114 13.74 -12.66 7.98
N THR A 115 13.71 -11.92 6.88
CA THR A 115 12.95 -12.26 5.68
C THR A 115 13.68 -13.36 4.90
N GLU A 116 13.06 -14.52 4.78
CA GLU A 116 13.59 -15.64 3.98
C GLU A 116 13.34 -15.42 2.51
N SER A 117 12.10 -15.08 2.17
CA SER A 117 11.62 -14.84 0.81
C SER A 117 10.46 -13.85 0.81
N SER A 118 10.28 -13.18 -0.32
CA SER A 118 9.09 -12.36 -0.60
C SER A 118 8.56 -12.64 -1.99
N ASN A 119 7.25 -12.51 -2.17
CA ASN A 119 6.66 -12.40 -3.49
C ASN A 119 6.06 -11.00 -3.67
N VAL A 120 6.16 -10.49 -4.89
CA VAL A 120 5.58 -9.20 -5.27
C VAL A 120 4.55 -9.44 -6.36
N TYR A 121 3.34 -8.96 -6.13
CA TYR A 121 2.22 -9.10 -7.05
C TYR A 121 1.66 -7.73 -7.43
N LYS A 122 1.30 -7.58 -8.70
CA LYS A 122 0.66 -6.37 -9.22
C LYS A 122 -0.72 -6.70 -9.78
N SER A 123 -1.69 -5.87 -9.44
CA SER A 123 -3.00 -5.78 -10.08
C SER A 123 -3.08 -4.48 -10.88
N ILE A 124 -3.81 -4.51 -11.99
CA ILE A 124 -4.16 -3.34 -12.83
C ILE A 124 -5.68 -3.15 -12.94
N ASP A 125 -6.45 -3.91 -12.16
CA ASP A 125 -7.90 -4.06 -12.29
C ASP A 125 -8.59 -3.99 -10.92
N TYR A 126 -8.08 -3.13 -10.04
CA TYR A 126 -8.64 -2.89 -8.69
C TYR A 126 -8.60 -4.14 -7.78
N GLY A 127 -7.65 -5.03 -7.99
CA GLY A 127 -7.45 -6.23 -7.18
C GLY A 127 -8.24 -7.45 -7.62
N LYS A 128 -8.90 -7.42 -8.78
CA LYS A 128 -9.60 -8.60 -9.31
C LYS A 128 -8.60 -9.69 -9.71
N THR A 129 -7.53 -9.32 -10.41
CA THR A 129 -6.46 -10.23 -10.81
C THR A 129 -5.10 -9.71 -10.38
N PHE A 130 -4.19 -10.64 -10.08
CA PHE A 130 -2.84 -10.36 -9.66
C PHE A 130 -1.84 -11.17 -10.48
N LYS A 131 -0.78 -10.50 -10.95
CA LYS A 131 0.35 -11.12 -11.64
C LYS A 131 1.61 -10.97 -10.81
N LYS A 132 2.43 -12.03 -10.74
CA LYS A 132 3.71 -11.98 -10.05
C LYS A 132 4.69 -11.08 -10.82
N VAL A 133 5.47 -10.28 -10.09
CA VAL A 133 6.52 -9.44 -10.65
C VAL A 133 7.84 -10.22 -10.64
N GLU A 134 8.11 -10.95 -11.72
CA GLU A 134 9.26 -11.86 -11.85
C GLU A 134 10.62 -11.17 -11.63
N LYS A 135 10.72 -9.88 -11.98
CA LYS A 135 11.93 -9.05 -11.74
C LYS A 135 12.36 -9.01 -10.26
N LEU A 136 11.47 -9.37 -9.34
CA LEU A 136 11.70 -9.36 -7.89
C LEU A 136 11.60 -10.75 -7.24
N ASP A 137 11.69 -11.84 -8.00
CA ASP A 137 11.51 -13.21 -7.48
C ASP A 137 12.48 -13.61 -6.34
N ASN A 138 13.66 -13.01 -6.31
CA ASN A 138 14.67 -13.23 -5.25
C ASN A 138 14.75 -12.07 -4.25
N ALA A 139 13.82 -11.12 -4.32
CA ALA A 139 13.79 -10.01 -3.38
C ALA A 139 13.40 -10.52 -1.99
N LYS A 140 14.09 -10.05 -0.97
CA LYS A 140 13.75 -10.27 0.44
C LYS A 140 13.22 -8.95 0.96
N VAL A 141 11.96 -8.63 0.74
CA VAL A 141 11.40 -7.33 1.14
C VAL A 141 10.99 -7.39 2.61
N ARG A 142 11.44 -6.41 3.40
CA ARG A 142 11.18 -6.40 4.84
C ARG A 142 9.69 -6.46 5.14
N LYS A 143 9.29 -7.26 6.14
CA LYS A 143 7.92 -7.24 6.67
C LYS A 143 7.50 -5.82 7.10
N HIS A 144 8.35 -5.15 7.87
CA HIS A 144 8.06 -3.82 8.40
C HIS A 144 8.71 -2.74 7.55
N ASN A 145 7.89 -1.81 7.05
CA ASN A 145 8.31 -0.68 6.22
C ASN A 145 9.03 -1.13 4.92
N GLY A 146 8.75 -2.36 4.48
CA GLY A 146 9.24 -2.87 3.20
C GLY A 146 8.58 -2.17 2.03
N LEU A 147 7.25 -2.16 1.96
CA LEU A 147 6.51 -1.45 0.92
C LEU A 147 6.14 -0.04 1.38
N GLN A 148 6.53 0.97 0.61
CA GLN A 148 6.24 2.39 0.89
C GLN A 148 5.89 3.13 -0.40
N ARG A 149 4.84 3.96 -0.36
CA ARG A 149 4.36 4.72 -1.52
C ARG A 149 4.76 6.19 -1.38
N ASN A 150 5.21 6.80 -2.47
CA ASN A 150 5.42 8.25 -2.51
C ASN A 150 4.06 8.99 -2.32
N PRO A 151 3.98 9.99 -1.44
CA PRO A 151 2.75 10.79 -1.25
C PRO A 151 2.37 11.61 -2.47
N HIS A 152 3.35 12.06 -3.27
CA HIS A 152 3.15 13.00 -4.38
C HIS A 152 2.99 12.32 -5.74
N ASN A 153 3.39 11.04 -5.84
CA ASN A 153 3.28 10.25 -7.06
C ASN A 153 2.81 8.83 -6.73
N ALA A 154 1.55 8.52 -7.04
CA ALA A 154 0.94 7.22 -6.75
C ALA A 154 1.58 6.04 -7.50
N LYS A 155 2.29 6.30 -8.61
CA LYS A 155 3.02 5.30 -9.39
C LYS A 155 4.43 5.06 -8.85
N LYS A 156 4.90 5.88 -7.92
CA LYS A 156 6.25 5.79 -7.36
C LYS A 156 6.23 5.04 -6.03
N LEU A 157 6.86 3.87 -6.01
CA LEU A 157 6.92 2.99 -4.84
C LEU A 157 8.35 2.56 -4.54
N TYR A 158 8.59 2.27 -3.27
CA TYR A 158 9.86 1.88 -2.70
C TYR A 158 9.67 0.57 -1.96
N LEU A 159 10.44 -0.44 -2.36
CA LEU A 159 10.51 -1.74 -1.69
C LEU A 159 11.87 -1.83 -1.00
N VAL A 160 11.88 -1.83 0.32
CA VAL A 160 13.08 -1.93 1.13
C VAL A 160 13.40 -3.40 1.35
N GLY A 161 14.54 -3.82 0.81
CA GLY A 161 15.11 -5.14 1.03
C GLY A 161 15.62 -5.31 2.45
N ASP A 162 15.52 -6.54 2.93
CA ASP A 162 16.14 -7.00 4.16
C ASP A 162 17.66 -7.04 4.00
N HIS A 163 18.34 -6.99 5.14
CA HIS A 163 19.75 -6.67 5.18
C HIS A 163 20.63 -7.81 4.65
N LEU A 164 21.54 -7.48 3.73
CA LEU A 164 22.68 -8.31 3.36
C LEU A 164 23.92 -7.65 3.98
N SER A 165 24.37 -8.21 5.10
CA SER A 165 25.53 -7.71 5.86
C SER A 165 25.35 -6.26 6.33
N ASN A 166 26.17 -5.32 5.85
CA ASN A 166 26.16 -3.89 6.24
C ASN A 166 25.48 -2.98 5.21
N SER A 167 24.72 -3.53 4.26
CA SER A 167 24.06 -2.79 3.18
C SER A 167 22.56 -3.06 3.14
N SER A 168 21.82 -2.13 2.55
CA SER A 168 20.38 -2.29 2.29
C SER A 168 20.10 -2.19 0.79
N LEU A 169 19.20 -3.02 0.30
CA LEU A 169 18.70 -2.93 -1.07
C LEU A 169 17.43 -2.10 -1.09
N LEU A 170 17.30 -1.25 -2.11
CA LEU A 170 16.11 -0.46 -2.37
C LEU A 170 15.66 -0.74 -3.81
N TYR A 171 14.48 -1.30 -3.99
CA TYR A 171 13.86 -1.48 -5.29
C TYR A 171 12.86 -0.35 -5.51
N ILE A 172 13.04 0.42 -6.58
CA ILE A 172 12.29 1.64 -6.87
C ILE A 172 11.55 1.44 -8.18
N THR A 173 10.26 1.74 -8.18
CA THR A 173 9.47 1.87 -9.41
C THR A 173 8.89 3.27 -9.49
N GLU A 174 8.80 3.81 -10.70
CA GLU A 174 8.17 5.12 -10.99
C GLU A 174 6.95 5.00 -11.91
N ASP A 175 6.66 3.79 -12.37
CA ASP A 175 5.63 3.44 -13.36
C ASP A 175 4.58 2.46 -12.80
N GLY A 176 4.43 2.42 -11.48
CA GLY A 176 3.45 1.55 -10.82
C GLY A 176 3.82 0.08 -10.90
N GLY A 177 5.11 -0.24 -11.02
CA GLY A 177 5.65 -1.60 -11.00
C GLY A 177 5.74 -2.29 -12.35
N GLU A 178 5.82 -1.55 -13.46
CA GLU A 178 6.19 -2.12 -14.76
C GLU A 178 7.71 -2.34 -14.84
N ASN A 179 8.47 -1.38 -14.30
CA ASN A 179 9.92 -1.44 -14.19
C ASN A 179 10.40 -1.16 -12.76
N PHE A 180 11.52 -1.77 -12.43
CA PHE A 180 12.18 -1.62 -11.13
C PHE A 180 13.67 -1.31 -11.33
N LYS A 181 14.14 -0.29 -10.62
CA LYS A 181 15.55 0.03 -10.43
C LYS A 181 15.98 -0.49 -9.06
N THR A 182 17.07 -1.25 -9.02
CA THR A 182 17.67 -1.70 -7.76
C THR A 182 18.82 -0.77 -7.40
N VAL A 183 18.83 -0.30 -6.15
CA VAL A 183 19.89 0.53 -5.59
C VAL A 183 20.44 -0.15 -4.34
N THR A 184 21.75 -0.33 -4.28
CA THR A 184 22.45 -0.76 -3.07
C THR A 184 22.86 0.47 -2.27
N LEU A 185 22.31 0.62 -1.07
CA LEU A 185 22.72 1.65 -0.13
C LEU A 185 23.96 1.18 0.63
N PRO A 186 24.99 2.02 0.81
CA PRO A 186 26.23 1.64 1.50
C PRO A 186 26.07 1.52 3.03
N PHE A 187 24.84 1.47 3.51
CA PHE A 187 24.49 1.45 4.93
C PHE A 187 23.23 0.64 5.22
N LEU A 188 22.98 0.39 6.51
CA LEU A 188 21.77 -0.27 6.99
C LEU A 188 20.65 0.74 7.23
N LEU A 189 19.72 0.81 6.29
CA LEU A 189 18.49 1.61 6.42
C LEU A 189 17.68 1.09 7.60
N SER A 190 17.23 1.98 8.47
CA SER A 190 16.39 1.72 9.64
C SER A 190 15.06 2.44 9.51
N GLY A 191 13.97 1.76 9.86
CA GLY A 191 12.65 2.39 9.93
C GLY A 191 12.02 2.70 8.56
N GLU A 192 11.17 3.72 8.54
CA GLU A 192 10.42 4.18 7.38
C GLU A 192 11.19 5.26 6.61
N ILE A 193 10.94 5.37 5.31
CA ILE A 193 11.43 6.45 4.46
C ILE A 193 10.54 7.67 4.70
N THR A 194 11.16 8.79 5.03
CA THR A 194 10.46 10.06 5.18
C THR A 194 10.50 10.81 3.85
N PHE A 195 9.32 11.10 3.30
CA PHE A 195 9.18 11.83 2.05
C PHE A 195 9.20 13.35 2.29
N HIS A 196 9.77 14.09 1.33
CA HIS A 196 9.70 15.54 1.37
C HIS A 196 8.25 16.03 1.28
N SER A 197 7.89 17.09 2.01
CA SER A 197 6.52 17.60 2.08
C SER A 197 6.05 18.28 0.79
N GLN A 198 6.97 18.88 0.05
CA GLN A 198 6.67 19.56 -1.22
C GLN A 198 6.87 18.63 -2.42
N LYS A 199 5.89 18.62 -3.33
CA LYS A 199 5.91 17.85 -4.59
C LYS A 199 7.11 18.14 -5.49
N ALA A 200 7.66 19.35 -5.47
CA ALA A 200 8.84 19.72 -6.28
C ALA A 200 10.10 18.92 -5.91
N TYR A 201 10.11 18.26 -4.74
CA TYR A 201 11.20 17.44 -4.24
C TYR A 201 10.73 16.00 -3.98
N ASP A 202 9.83 15.48 -4.82
CA ASP A 202 9.31 14.11 -4.70
C ASP A 202 10.38 13.01 -4.81
N ASN A 203 11.56 13.34 -5.35
CA ASN A 203 12.73 12.46 -5.39
C ASN A 203 13.64 12.53 -4.15
N TYR A 204 13.36 13.45 -3.21
CA TYR A 204 14.16 13.66 -2.00
C TYR A 204 13.58 12.83 -0.86
N LEU A 205 14.42 11.93 -0.34
CA LEU A 205 14.04 11.00 0.72
C LEU A 205 14.97 11.16 1.91
N ILE A 206 14.39 11.17 3.10
CA ILE A 206 15.16 11.12 4.35
C ILE A 206 15.05 9.69 4.90
N VAL A 207 16.18 9.08 5.19
CA VAL A 207 16.27 7.74 5.77
C VAL A 207 17.16 7.75 7.00
N LYS A 208 16.99 6.77 7.88
CA LYS A 208 17.86 6.59 9.04
C LYS A 208 18.84 5.45 8.78
N GLU A 209 20.12 5.65 9.09
CA GLU A 209 21.14 4.62 9.09
C GLU A 209 21.33 4.07 10.51
N VAL A 210 21.48 2.75 10.65
CA VAL A 210 21.95 2.12 11.88
C VAL A 210 23.48 2.13 11.90
N ILE A 211 24.05 2.82 12.88
CA ILE A 211 25.48 2.75 13.18
C ILE A 211 25.68 1.85 14.41
N TYR A 212 26.43 0.75 14.24
CA TYR A 212 26.84 -0.10 15.34
C TYR A 212 28.11 0.47 15.99
N GLY A 213 28.02 0.84 17.27
CA GLY A 213 29.21 1.10 18.08
C GLY A 213 29.98 -0.18 18.41
N THR A 214 31.19 -0.04 18.96
CA THR A 214 32.04 -1.17 19.41
C THR A 214 31.40 -2.01 20.52
N ASN A 215 30.34 -1.52 21.16
CA ASN A 215 29.50 -2.26 22.09
C ASN A 215 28.07 -2.38 21.52
N ALA A 216 27.51 -3.59 21.51
CA ALA A 216 26.18 -3.90 20.97
C ALA A 216 25.01 -3.09 21.58
N LYS A 217 25.25 -2.40 22.71
CA LYS A 217 24.30 -1.51 23.39
C LYS A 217 24.31 -0.06 22.87
N ASN A 218 25.34 0.36 22.15
CA ASN A 218 25.45 1.70 21.58
C ASN A 218 25.04 1.67 20.10
N LYS A 219 23.72 1.73 19.87
CA LYS A 219 23.17 1.95 18.52
C LYS A 219 22.92 3.44 18.34
N GLN A 220 23.55 4.05 17.34
CA GLN A 220 23.30 5.43 16.95
C GLN A 220 22.55 5.45 15.62
N LEU A 221 21.62 6.38 15.46
CA LEU A 221 20.92 6.60 14.20
C LEU A 221 21.47 7.88 13.54
N MET A 222 21.92 7.77 12.29
CA MET A 222 22.27 8.92 11.47
C MET A 222 21.16 9.18 10.45
N VAL A 223 20.90 10.45 10.14
CA VAL A 223 19.88 10.84 9.16
C VAL A 223 20.57 11.13 7.83
N CYS A 224 20.15 10.42 6.77
CA CYS A 224 20.74 10.52 5.43
C CYS A 224 19.70 11.07 4.45
N LEU A 225 20.13 12.02 3.59
CA LEU A 225 19.34 12.48 2.45
C LEU A 225 19.71 11.66 1.22
N LEU A 226 18.71 11.07 0.57
CA LEU A 226 18.84 10.38 -0.70
C LEU A 226 18.10 11.17 -1.78
N VAL A 227 18.73 11.29 -2.95
CA VAL A 227 18.15 11.92 -4.14
C VAL A 227 18.31 10.95 -5.30
N PHE A 228 17.22 10.68 -6.02
CA PHE A 228 17.15 9.69 -7.10
C PHE A 228 16.78 10.28 -8.45
#